data_AF-A0A0B1RV77-F1
#
_entry.id   AF-A0A0B1RV77-F1
#
_cell.length_a   1.000
_cell.length_b   1.000
_cell.length_c   1.000
_cell.angle_alpha   90.00
_cell.angle_beta   90.00
_cell.angle_gamma   90.00
#
_symmetry.space_group_name_H-M   'P 1'
#
loop_
_entity.id
_entity.type
_entity.pdbx_description
1 polymer ?
#
loop_
_entity_poly.entity_id
_entity_poly.type
_entity_poly.pdbx_seq_one_letter_code
_entity_poly.pdbx_strand_id
1 'polypeptide(L)'
;MFRDYVEKLGDETQSDIEEEAEREKRLAADAAIAARQREVEAELGDKLRERDLESERHRMQEHQERFNALLVDLVKSAEATWHETRRILRKDERYAECDLLDKEKKESAFNEHIRNLEKKRREAFFAVLDEHPKITTQTRWKDARRIIQDEEETFSKVASNSERKVERDYRDWQELRHDNAVREFKDLLKETKIITYKSKKMIEENEQHLKDILAVLEVRSMLVYFLFSDLICYV
;
A
#
# COMPACT_ATOMS: atom_id res chain seq x y z
N MET A 1 71.72 59.64 -6.31
CA MET A 1 72.07 59.11 -7.65
C MET A 1 71.62 57.66 -7.84
N PHE A 2 72.19 56.65 -7.17
CA PHE A 2 71.72 55.26 -7.34
C PHE A 2 70.40 54.97 -6.60
N ARG A 3 70.18 55.54 -5.40
CA ARG A 3 68.90 55.41 -4.68
C ARG A 3 67.73 56.06 -5.44
N ASP A 4 67.91 57.27 -5.96
CA ASP A 4 66.87 57.96 -6.74
C ASP A 4 66.55 57.27 -8.08
N TYR A 5 67.48 56.47 -8.60
CA TYR A 5 67.28 55.63 -9.79
C TYR A 5 66.51 54.35 -9.45
N VAL A 6 66.79 53.74 -8.30
CA VAL A 6 66.06 52.57 -7.79
C VAL A 6 64.64 52.95 -7.35
N GLU A 7 64.43 54.15 -6.80
CA GLU A 7 63.10 54.68 -6.44
C GLU A 7 62.25 54.99 -7.69
N LYS A 8 62.88 55.36 -8.81
CA LYS A 8 62.21 55.52 -10.12
C LYS A 8 61.99 54.22 -10.90
N LEU A 9 62.60 53.12 -10.47
CA LEU A 9 62.36 51.78 -11.03
C LEU A 9 61.20 51.06 -10.33
N GLY A 10 60.55 51.73 -9.36
CA GLY A 10 59.55 51.14 -8.46
C GLY A 10 58.08 51.41 -8.81
N ASP A 11 57.78 52.06 -9.94
CA ASP A 11 56.41 52.13 -10.45
C ASP A 11 56.29 51.16 -11.62
N GLU A 12 55.49 50.11 -11.44
CA GLU A 12 54.98 49.30 -12.54
C GLU A 12 54.47 50.23 -13.64
N THR A 13 54.95 50.06 -14.87
CA THR A 13 54.42 50.88 -15.94
C THR A 13 52.96 50.49 -16.18
N GLN A 14 52.14 51.43 -16.66
CA GLN A 14 50.73 51.14 -17.01
C GLN A 14 50.60 49.89 -17.93
N SER A 15 51.62 49.64 -18.76
CA SER A 15 51.72 48.44 -19.62
C SER A 15 51.93 47.15 -18.82
N ASP A 16 52.71 47.18 -17.75
CA ASP A 16 52.98 46.01 -16.90
C ASP A 16 51.73 45.62 -16.10
N ILE A 17 50.99 46.62 -15.59
CA ILE A 17 49.71 46.43 -14.87
C ILE A 17 48.65 45.84 -15.81
N GLU A 18 48.58 46.32 -17.05
CA GLU A 18 47.64 45.80 -18.06
C GLU A 18 47.97 44.36 -18.47
N GLU A 19 49.25 44.01 -18.60
CA GLU A 19 49.68 42.64 -18.93
C GLU A 19 49.39 41.66 -17.78
N GLU A 20 49.61 42.08 -16.53
CA GLU A 20 49.29 41.26 -15.35
C GLU A 20 47.77 41.05 -15.20
N ALA A 21 46.96 42.10 -15.38
CA ALA A 21 45.51 41.99 -15.37
C ALA A 21 44.98 41.06 -16.49
N GLU A 22 45.58 41.08 -17.68
CA GLU A 22 45.23 40.15 -18.75
C GLU A 22 45.60 38.70 -18.39
N ARG A 23 46.76 38.50 -17.76
CA ARG A 23 47.19 37.17 -17.28
C ARG A 23 46.26 36.64 -16.20
N GLU A 24 45.88 37.46 -15.22
CA GLU A 24 44.91 37.10 -14.19
C GLU A 24 43.55 36.74 -14.79
N LYS A 25 43.07 37.53 -15.77
CA LYS A 25 41.82 37.25 -16.48
C LYS A 25 41.87 35.92 -17.23
N ARG A 26 43.00 35.57 -17.85
CA ARG A 26 43.22 34.27 -18.50
C ARG A 26 43.23 33.12 -17.48
N LEU A 27 43.97 33.26 -16.39
CA LEU A 27 44.00 32.26 -15.31
C LEU A 27 42.63 32.05 -14.65
N ALA A 28 41.87 33.12 -14.44
CA ALA A 28 40.51 33.05 -13.92
C ALA A 28 39.55 32.36 -14.92
N ALA A 29 39.69 32.64 -16.22
CA ALA A 29 38.92 31.97 -17.26
C ALA A 29 39.26 30.47 -17.35
N ASP A 30 40.54 30.12 -17.31
CA ASP A 30 41.00 28.73 -17.33
C ASP A 30 40.54 27.97 -16.07
N ALA A 31 40.60 28.61 -14.90
CA ALA A 31 40.07 28.06 -13.65
C ALA A 31 38.55 27.84 -13.70
N ALA A 32 37.80 28.78 -14.29
CA ALA A 32 36.35 28.64 -14.46
C ALA A 32 35.99 27.50 -15.43
N ILE A 33 36.75 27.35 -16.54
CA ILE A 33 36.57 26.23 -17.48
C ILE A 33 36.89 24.90 -16.78
N ALA A 34 38.00 24.82 -16.06
CA ALA A 34 38.38 23.61 -15.32
C ALA A 34 37.36 23.26 -14.23
N ALA A 35 36.83 24.24 -13.50
CA ALA A 35 35.78 24.02 -12.51
C ALA A 35 34.51 23.45 -13.14
N ARG A 36 34.07 24.03 -14.27
CA ARG A 36 32.90 23.54 -15.01
C ARG A 36 33.11 22.16 -15.60
N GLN A 37 34.30 21.86 -16.11
CA GLN A 37 34.63 20.52 -16.60
C GLN A 37 34.53 19.48 -15.49
N ARG A 38 35.09 19.77 -14.31
CA ARG A 38 34.95 18.87 -13.14
C ARG A 38 33.50 18.66 -12.72
N GLU A 39 32.68 19.71 -12.75
CA GLU A 39 31.25 19.61 -12.43
C GLU A 39 30.51 18.71 -13.43
N VAL A 40 30.74 18.90 -14.73
CA VAL A 40 30.15 18.07 -15.80
C VAL A 40 30.60 16.62 -15.68
N GLU A 41 31.88 16.37 -15.40
CA GLU A 41 32.41 15.02 -15.17
C GLU A 41 31.77 14.35 -13.95
N ALA A 42 31.58 15.09 -12.86
CA ALA A 42 30.90 14.59 -11.66
C ALA A 42 29.43 14.25 -11.96
N GLU A 43 28.69 15.16 -12.61
CA GLU A 43 27.28 14.95 -12.97
C GLU A 43 27.11 13.76 -13.93
N LEU A 44 28.01 13.61 -14.91
CA LEU A 44 28.01 12.45 -15.80
C LEU A 44 28.28 11.15 -15.03
N GLY A 45 29.24 11.17 -14.10
CA GLY A 45 29.52 10.04 -13.21
C GLY A 45 28.31 9.64 -12.35
N ASP A 46 27.58 10.61 -11.82
CA ASP A 46 26.35 10.38 -11.06
C ASP A 46 25.26 9.75 -11.92
N LYS A 47 24.99 10.32 -13.10
CA LYS A 47 23.99 9.79 -14.03
C LYS A 47 24.30 8.37 -14.49
N LEU A 48 25.57 8.06 -14.74
CA LEU A 48 25.99 6.70 -15.11
C LEU A 48 25.75 5.71 -13.97
N ARG A 49 26.10 6.08 -12.74
CA ARG A 49 25.84 5.24 -11.56
C ARG A 49 24.35 5.01 -11.33
N GLU A 50 23.54 6.07 -11.46
CA GLU A 50 22.09 5.97 -11.32
C GLU A 50 21.49 5.03 -12.37
N ARG A 51 21.88 5.18 -13.63
CA ARG A 51 21.44 4.30 -14.73
C ARG A 51 21.83 2.84 -14.49
N ASP A 52 23.04 2.59 -14.00
CA ASP A 52 23.50 1.23 -13.74
C ASP A 52 22.73 0.60 -12.56
N LEU A 53 22.45 1.37 -11.50
CA LEU A 53 21.60 0.93 -10.39
C LEU A 53 20.15 0.65 -10.83
N GLU A 54 19.58 1.53 -11.66
CA GLU A 54 18.25 1.35 -12.23
C GLU A 54 18.18 0.09 -13.11
N SER A 55 19.19 -0.13 -13.95
CA SER A 55 19.29 -1.32 -14.79
C SER A 55 19.34 -2.61 -13.96
N GLU A 56 20.14 -2.64 -12.89
CA GLU A 56 20.20 -3.80 -11.99
C GLU A 56 18.89 -4.01 -11.21
N ARG A 57 18.21 -2.93 -10.81
CA ARG A 57 16.88 -3.01 -10.18
C ARG A 57 15.84 -3.60 -11.12
N HIS A 58 15.79 -3.14 -12.37
CA HIS A 58 14.88 -3.68 -13.38
C HIS A 58 15.15 -5.16 -13.65
N ARG A 59 16.43 -5.54 -13.77
CA ARG A 59 16.79 -6.96 -13.93
C ARG A 59 16.34 -7.78 -12.72
N MET A 60 16.59 -7.33 -11.50
CA MET A 60 16.11 -8.02 -10.30
C MET A 60 14.57 -8.14 -10.26
N GLN A 61 13.87 -7.07 -10.62
CA GLN A 61 12.40 -7.03 -10.67
C GLN A 61 11.86 -8.02 -11.70
N GLU A 62 12.47 -8.12 -12.88
CA GLU A 62 12.07 -9.06 -13.92
C GLU A 62 12.15 -10.51 -13.43
N HIS A 63 13.25 -10.89 -12.75
CA HIS A 63 13.37 -12.22 -12.16
C HIS A 63 12.33 -12.45 -11.05
N GLN A 64 12.00 -11.42 -10.26
CA GLN A 64 10.94 -11.48 -9.25
C GLN A 64 9.57 -11.69 -9.89
N GLU A 65 9.25 -10.99 -10.97
CA GLU A 65 7.99 -11.11 -11.71
C GLU A 65 7.86 -12.49 -12.37
N ARG A 66 8.93 -12.99 -12.99
CA ARG A 66 8.97 -14.37 -13.55
C ARG A 66 8.72 -15.41 -12.46
N PHE A 67 9.36 -15.25 -11.30
CA PHE A 67 9.16 -16.17 -10.18
C PHE A 67 7.73 -16.10 -9.63
N ASN A 68 7.16 -14.90 -9.51
CA ASN A 68 5.77 -14.70 -9.10
C ASN A 68 4.78 -15.32 -10.09
N ALA A 69 5.02 -15.20 -11.40
CA ALA A 69 4.21 -15.86 -12.42
C ALA A 69 4.26 -17.39 -12.29
N LEU A 70 5.45 -17.95 -12.05
CA LEU A 70 5.62 -19.38 -11.80
C LEU A 70 4.85 -19.85 -10.57
N LEU A 71 4.86 -19.07 -9.48
CA LEU A 71 4.06 -19.34 -8.29
C LEU A 71 2.57 -19.29 -8.58
N VAL A 72 2.10 -18.30 -9.33
CA VAL A 72 0.69 -18.21 -9.75
C VAL A 72 0.29 -19.44 -10.54
N ASP A 73 1.11 -19.94 -11.44
CA ASP A 73 0.82 -21.11 -12.28
C ASP A 73 0.80 -22.42 -11.49
N LEU A 74 1.82 -22.65 -10.65
CA LEU A 74 2.06 -23.96 -10.02
C LEU A 74 1.50 -24.07 -8.60
N VAL A 75 1.24 -22.96 -7.92
CA VAL A 75 0.78 -22.92 -6.53
C VAL A 75 -0.60 -22.30 -6.48
N LYS A 76 -1.63 -23.17 -6.53
CA LYS A 76 -3.04 -22.77 -6.47
C LYS A 76 -3.65 -22.88 -5.06
N SER A 77 -3.02 -23.63 -4.17
CA SER A 77 -3.50 -23.86 -2.81
C SER A 77 -2.71 -23.04 -1.79
N ALA A 78 -3.42 -22.36 -0.89
CA ALA A 78 -2.84 -21.67 0.25
C ALA A 78 -2.27 -22.62 1.31
N GLU A 79 -2.61 -23.90 1.27
CA GLU A 79 -2.10 -24.92 2.20
C GLU A 79 -0.74 -25.50 1.75
N ALA A 80 -0.22 -25.05 0.60
CA ALA A 80 1.06 -25.51 0.09
C ALA A 80 2.19 -25.12 1.06
N THR A 81 3.15 -26.01 1.26
CA THR A 81 4.36 -25.72 2.04
C THR A 81 5.51 -25.31 1.13
N TRP A 82 6.44 -24.49 1.64
CA TRP A 82 7.62 -24.09 0.87
C TRP A 82 8.46 -25.31 0.44
N HIS A 83 8.60 -26.31 1.31
CA HIS A 83 9.40 -27.49 1.04
C HIS A 83 8.88 -28.31 -0.15
N GLU A 84 7.57 -28.55 -0.20
CA GLU A 84 6.91 -29.27 -1.29
C GLU A 84 6.88 -28.44 -2.57
N THR A 85 6.51 -27.17 -2.45
CA THR A 85 6.46 -26.23 -3.57
C THR A 85 7.83 -26.12 -4.23
N ARG A 86 8.90 -25.94 -3.46
CA ARG A 86 10.27 -25.85 -3.99
C ARG A 86 10.69 -27.09 -4.79
N ARG A 87 10.20 -28.28 -4.41
CA ARG A 87 10.47 -29.52 -5.16
C ARG A 87 9.76 -29.53 -6.53
N ILE A 88 8.56 -28.96 -6.61
CA ILE A 88 7.78 -28.83 -7.84
C ILE A 88 8.41 -27.76 -8.75
N LEU A 89 8.69 -26.57 -8.19
CA LEU A 89 9.27 -25.45 -8.92
C LEU A 89 10.59 -25.83 -9.60
N ARG A 90 11.47 -26.58 -8.92
CA ARG A 90 12.76 -27.02 -9.48
C ARG A 90 12.67 -27.96 -10.69
N LYS A 91 11.50 -28.55 -10.95
CA LYS A 91 11.27 -29.38 -12.13
C LYS A 91 10.83 -28.57 -13.35
N ASP A 92 10.38 -27.32 -13.13
CA ASP A 92 9.99 -26.40 -14.20
C ASP A 92 11.24 -25.68 -14.73
N GLU A 93 11.42 -25.68 -16.06
CA GLU A 93 12.57 -25.09 -16.72
C GLU A 93 12.71 -23.58 -16.40
N ARG A 94 11.57 -22.88 -16.24
CA ARG A 94 11.53 -21.43 -15.96
C ARG A 94 12.13 -21.09 -14.59
N TYR A 95 12.23 -22.05 -13.67
CA TYR A 95 12.85 -21.81 -12.36
C TYR A 95 14.35 -21.47 -12.48
N ALA A 96 15.03 -22.00 -13.50
CA ALA A 96 16.43 -21.68 -13.77
C ALA A 96 16.62 -20.21 -14.18
N GLU A 97 15.60 -19.59 -14.80
CA GLU A 97 15.61 -18.17 -15.19
C GLU A 97 15.44 -17.22 -14.01
N CYS A 98 15.19 -17.72 -12.80
CA CYS A 98 15.01 -16.91 -11.59
C CYS A 98 16.27 -16.91 -10.70
N ASP A 99 17.45 -17.12 -11.27
CA ASP A 99 18.73 -17.36 -10.57
C ASP A 99 19.25 -16.15 -9.76
N LEU A 100 18.95 -14.91 -10.16
CA LEU A 100 19.27 -13.69 -9.39
C LEU A 100 18.56 -13.60 -8.03
N LEU A 101 17.47 -14.35 -7.84
CA LEU A 101 16.81 -14.48 -6.55
C LEU A 101 17.48 -15.58 -5.74
N ASP A 102 18.07 -15.19 -4.61
CA ASP A 102 18.56 -16.13 -3.62
C ASP A 102 17.41 -16.96 -3.00
N LYS A 103 17.78 -17.93 -2.17
CA LYS A 103 16.82 -18.83 -1.53
C LYS A 103 15.82 -18.07 -0.65
N GLU A 104 16.27 -17.05 0.07
CA GLU A 104 15.47 -16.31 1.04
C GLU A 104 14.43 -15.43 0.34
N LYS A 105 14.82 -14.72 -0.73
CA LYS A 105 13.91 -13.94 -1.57
C LYS A 105 12.83 -14.81 -2.20
N LYS A 106 13.20 -15.99 -2.72
CA LYS A 106 12.24 -16.96 -3.27
C LYS A 106 11.25 -17.46 -2.21
N GLU A 107 11.73 -17.76 -1.00
CA GLU A 107 10.88 -18.20 0.11
C GLU A 107 9.96 -17.07 0.61
N SER A 108 10.46 -15.84 0.66
CA SER A 108 9.67 -14.65 0.99
C SER A 108 8.55 -14.42 -0.03
N ALA A 109 8.87 -14.46 -1.32
CA ALA A 109 7.90 -14.33 -2.41
C ALA A 109 6.83 -15.44 -2.39
N PHE A 110 7.23 -16.67 -2.06
CA PHE A 110 6.29 -17.77 -1.84
C PHE A 110 5.35 -17.46 -0.66
N ASN A 111 5.88 -17.04 0.49
CA ASN A 111 5.06 -16.71 1.66
C ASN A 111 4.11 -15.53 1.41
N GLU A 112 4.51 -14.55 0.59
CA GLU A 112 3.65 -13.47 0.13
C GLU A 112 2.54 -14.01 -0.79
N HIS A 113 2.87 -14.87 -1.75
CA HIS A 113 1.89 -15.52 -2.62
C HIS A 113 0.85 -16.33 -1.83
N ILE A 114 1.29 -17.12 -0.83
CA ILE A 114 0.37 -17.85 0.06
C ILE A 114 -0.55 -16.88 0.80
N ARG A 115 -0.03 -15.80 1.37
CA ARG A 115 -0.85 -14.75 2.02
C ARG A 115 -1.87 -14.14 1.05
N ASN A 116 -1.48 -13.90 -0.19
CA ASN A 116 -2.39 -13.38 -1.22
C ASN A 116 -3.48 -14.39 -1.61
N LEU A 117 -3.15 -15.69 -1.71
CA LEU A 117 -4.15 -16.74 -1.92
C LEU A 117 -5.12 -16.82 -0.75
N GLU A 118 -4.64 -16.76 0.49
CA GLU A 118 -5.49 -16.72 1.68
C GLU A 118 -6.41 -15.51 1.70
N LYS A 119 -5.89 -14.34 1.34
CA LYS A 119 -6.67 -13.11 1.25
C LYS A 119 -7.78 -13.23 0.20
N LYS A 120 -7.45 -13.67 -1.02
CA LYS A 120 -8.44 -13.88 -2.10
C LYS A 120 -9.51 -14.90 -1.72
N ARG A 121 -9.10 -16.00 -1.09
CA ARG A 121 -10.03 -17.02 -0.56
C ARG A 121 -11.00 -16.39 0.44
N ARG A 122 -10.47 -15.64 1.41
CA ARG A 122 -11.28 -14.98 2.44
C ARG A 122 -12.23 -13.93 1.85
N GLU A 123 -11.77 -13.13 0.90
CA GLU A 123 -12.62 -12.17 0.18
C GLU A 123 -13.75 -12.87 -0.56
N ALA A 124 -13.48 -13.97 -1.26
CA ALA A 124 -14.50 -14.77 -1.92
C ALA A 124 -15.50 -15.39 -0.93
N PHE A 125 -15.01 -15.88 0.23
CA PHE A 125 -15.89 -16.36 1.29
C PHE A 125 -16.80 -15.25 1.83
N PHE A 126 -16.27 -14.04 2.05
CA PHE A 126 -17.07 -12.91 2.52
C PHE A 126 -18.11 -12.48 1.48
N ALA A 127 -17.76 -12.51 0.18
CA ALA A 127 -18.72 -12.25 -0.89
C ALA A 127 -19.89 -13.25 -0.86
N VAL A 128 -19.63 -14.55 -0.63
CA VAL A 128 -20.69 -15.55 -0.45
C VAL A 128 -21.59 -15.21 0.73
N LEU A 129 -21.03 -14.81 1.87
CA LEU A 129 -21.83 -14.40 3.04
C LEU A 129 -22.67 -13.14 2.77
N ASP A 130 -22.13 -12.21 2.00
CA ASP A 130 -22.73 -10.92 1.68
C ASP A 130 -23.91 -11.05 0.70
N GLU A 131 -23.79 -11.96 -0.27
CA GLU A 131 -24.81 -12.21 -1.29
C GLU A 131 -25.92 -13.15 -0.78
N HIS A 132 -25.67 -13.91 0.29
CA HIS A 132 -26.61 -14.91 0.77
C HIS A 132 -27.78 -14.30 1.57
N PRO A 133 -29.04 -14.39 1.09
CA PRO A 133 -30.16 -13.64 1.65
C PRO A 133 -30.58 -14.09 3.07
N LYS A 134 -30.26 -15.34 3.45
CA LYS A 134 -30.57 -15.89 4.78
C LYS A 134 -29.46 -15.70 5.81
N ILE A 135 -28.29 -15.20 5.42
CA ILE A 135 -27.16 -15.00 6.32
C ILE A 135 -27.16 -13.55 6.80
N THR A 136 -27.24 -13.37 8.11
CA THR A 136 -27.16 -12.05 8.75
C THR A 136 -26.02 -12.01 9.76
N THR A 137 -25.62 -10.81 10.18
CA THR A 137 -24.58 -10.62 11.21
C THR A 137 -24.97 -11.22 12.57
N GLN A 138 -26.25 -11.53 12.80
CA GLN A 138 -26.75 -12.19 14.01
C GLN A 138 -26.78 -13.72 13.90
N THR A 139 -26.65 -14.26 12.69
CA THR A 139 -26.72 -15.70 12.46
C THR A 139 -25.54 -16.39 13.14
N ARG A 140 -25.81 -17.43 13.94
CA ARG A 140 -24.74 -18.20 14.57
C ARG A 140 -24.00 -19.02 13.52
N TRP A 141 -22.69 -19.17 13.69
CA TRP A 141 -21.85 -19.93 12.75
C TRP A 141 -22.40 -21.32 12.42
N LYS A 142 -22.90 -22.07 13.42
CA LYS A 142 -23.46 -23.42 13.20
C LYS A 142 -24.63 -23.43 12.22
N ASP A 143 -25.51 -22.44 12.31
CA ASP A 143 -26.69 -22.32 11.45
C ASP A 143 -26.30 -21.78 10.08
N ALA A 144 -25.45 -20.75 10.04
CA ALA A 144 -24.92 -20.17 8.81
C ALA A 144 -24.20 -21.23 7.97
N ARG A 145 -23.30 -22.00 8.59
CA ARG A 145 -22.56 -23.09 7.95
C ARG A 145 -23.48 -24.12 7.33
N ARG A 146 -24.58 -24.50 8.01
CA ARG A 146 -25.56 -25.44 7.47
C ARG A 146 -26.24 -24.86 6.23
N ILE A 147 -26.73 -23.63 6.32
CA ILE A 147 -27.40 -22.93 5.21
C ILE A 147 -26.46 -22.85 3.99
N ILE A 148 -25.24 -22.35 4.18
CA ILE A 148 -24.27 -22.15 3.10
C ILE A 148 -23.84 -23.50 2.51
N GLN A 149 -23.63 -24.52 3.33
CA GLN A 149 -23.27 -25.86 2.83
C GLN A 149 -24.39 -26.49 1.99
N ASP A 150 -25.66 -26.21 2.31
CA ASP A 150 -26.82 -26.76 1.61
C ASP A 150 -27.18 -25.96 0.34
N GLU A 151 -26.96 -24.64 0.34
CA GLU A 151 -27.46 -23.72 -0.69
C GLU A 151 -26.35 -23.17 -1.62
N GLU A 152 -25.08 -23.18 -1.20
CA GLU A 152 -23.97 -22.60 -1.98
C GLU A 152 -22.93 -23.65 -2.43
N GLU A 153 -23.01 -24.02 -3.72
CA GLU A 153 -22.10 -25.01 -4.32
C GLU A 153 -20.62 -24.56 -4.28
N THR A 154 -20.39 -23.24 -4.38
CA THR A 154 -19.04 -22.65 -4.38
C THR A 154 -18.37 -22.65 -3.00
N PHE A 155 -19.15 -22.83 -1.92
CA PHE A 155 -18.64 -22.81 -0.54
C PHE A 155 -17.50 -23.80 -0.33
N SER A 156 -17.63 -25.02 -0.85
CA SER A 156 -16.60 -26.06 -0.74
C SER A 156 -15.25 -25.66 -1.35
N LYS A 157 -15.23 -24.74 -2.32
CA LYS A 157 -14.03 -24.26 -3.00
C LYS A 157 -13.38 -23.07 -2.30
N VAL A 158 -14.19 -22.25 -1.63
CA VAL A 158 -13.73 -21.03 -0.93
C VAL A 158 -13.50 -21.25 0.56
N ALA A 159 -14.09 -22.31 1.15
CA ALA A 159 -13.84 -22.65 2.53
C ALA A 159 -12.40 -23.12 2.72
N SER A 160 -11.75 -22.63 3.78
CA SER A 160 -10.50 -23.21 4.28
C SER A 160 -10.73 -24.66 4.70
N ASN A 161 -9.74 -25.53 4.47
CA ASN A 161 -9.77 -26.92 4.95
C ASN A 161 -9.85 -27.04 6.47
N SER A 162 -9.39 -26.01 7.19
CA SER A 162 -9.53 -25.90 8.64
C SER A 162 -10.86 -25.26 9.02
N GLU A 163 -11.78 -26.04 9.58
CA GLU A 163 -13.09 -25.55 10.07
C GLU A 163 -12.94 -24.44 11.11
N ARG A 164 -11.95 -24.55 12.01
CA ARG A 164 -11.64 -23.50 13.00
C ARG A 164 -11.25 -22.18 12.35
N LYS A 165 -10.58 -22.23 11.19
CA LYS A 165 -10.19 -21.04 10.43
C LYS A 165 -11.41 -20.42 9.73
N VAL A 166 -12.30 -21.24 9.17
CA VAL A 166 -13.55 -20.75 8.57
C VAL A 166 -14.46 -20.09 9.62
N GLU A 167 -14.60 -20.69 10.80
CA GLU A 167 -15.36 -20.07 11.90
C GLU A 167 -14.75 -18.73 12.33
N ARG A 168 -13.41 -18.64 12.38
CA ARG A 168 -12.75 -17.37 12.68
C ARG A 168 -13.01 -16.33 11.58
N ASP A 169 -12.82 -16.71 10.31
CA ASP A 169 -13.10 -15.84 9.17
C ASP A 169 -14.56 -15.33 9.21
N TYR A 170 -15.52 -16.19 9.60
CA TYR A 170 -16.92 -15.80 9.78
C TYR A 170 -17.11 -14.76 10.90
N ARG A 171 -16.44 -14.92 12.05
CA ARG A 171 -16.49 -13.93 13.14
C ARG A 171 -15.89 -12.59 12.71
N ASP A 172 -14.75 -12.63 12.01
CA ASP A 172 -14.13 -11.42 11.47
C ASP A 172 -15.06 -10.72 10.45
N TRP A 173 -15.83 -11.48 9.67
CA TRP A 173 -16.85 -10.92 8.78
C TRP A 173 -17.97 -10.22 9.56
N GLN A 174 -18.47 -10.82 10.64
CA GLN A 174 -19.48 -10.20 11.51
C GLN A 174 -18.96 -8.89 12.11
N GLU A 175 -17.73 -8.88 12.62
CA GLU A 175 -17.09 -7.70 13.20
C GLU A 175 -16.89 -6.60 12.14
N LEU A 176 -16.37 -6.95 10.96
CA LEU A 176 -16.20 -6.00 9.86
C LEU A 176 -17.53 -5.36 9.44
N ARG A 177 -18.60 -6.15 9.34
CA ARG A 177 -19.94 -5.63 9.01
C ARG A 177 -20.49 -4.71 10.09
N HIS A 178 -20.31 -5.08 11.35
CA HIS A 178 -20.68 -4.23 12.48
C HIS A 178 -19.92 -2.89 12.44
N ASP A 179 -18.60 -2.92 12.28
CA ASP A 179 -17.77 -1.72 12.23
C ASP A 179 -18.09 -0.83 11.04
N ASN A 180 -18.36 -1.43 9.89
CA ASN A 180 -18.82 -0.71 8.70
C ASN A 180 -20.16 -0.03 8.95
N ALA A 181 -21.13 -0.73 9.52
CA ALA A 181 -22.45 -0.17 9.86
C ALA A 181 -22.33 0.98 10.87
N VAL A 182 -21.49 0.83 11.90
CA VAL A 182 -21.23 1.90 12.89
C VAL A 182 -20.58 3.12 12.24
N ARG A 183 -19.62 2.90 11.33
CA ARG A 183 -18.96 3.98 10.59
C ARG A 183 -19.94 4.72 9.69
N GLU A 184 -20.70 3.99 8.88
CA GLU A 184 -21.74 4.55 8.00
C GLU A 184 -22.80 5.31 8.81
N PHE A 185 -23.22 4.76 9.94
CA PHE A 185 -24.15 5.43 10.85
C PHE A 185 -23.55 6.73 11.41
N LYS A 186 -22.28 6.72 11.84
CA LYS A 186 -21.58 7.94 12.31
C LYS A 186 -21.48 8.99 11.21
N ASP A 187 -21.21 8.59 9.98
CA ASP A 187 -21.13 9.52 8.85
C ASP A 187 -22.51 10.09 8.51
N LEU A 188 -23.56 9.26 8.53
CA LEU A 188 -24.95 9.73 8.39
C LEU A 188 -25.34 10.75 9.47
N LEU A 189 -24.95 10.52 10.73
CA LEU A 189 -25.18 11.48 11.82
C LEU A 189 -24.48 12.82 11.56
N LYS A 190 -23.24 12.81 11.05
CA LYS A 190 -22.52 14.05 10.70
C LYS A 190 -23.20 14.82 9.55
N GLU A 191 -23.80 14.10 8.59
CA GLU A 191 -24.52 14.71 7.47
C GLU A 191 -25.95 15.16 7.82
N THR A 192 -26.44 14.81 9.00
CA THR A 192 -27.80 15.11 9.43
C THR A 192 -27.87 16.52 10.00
N LYS A 193 -28.29 17.48 9.15
CA LYS A 193 -28.24 18.93 9.43
C LYS A 193 -28.99 19.40 10.69
N ILE A 194 -29.98 18.66 11.18
CA ILE A 194 -30.70 18.97 12.43
C ILE A 194 -29.84 18.68 13.69
N ILE A 195 -28.76 17.90 13.54
CA ILE A 195 -27.78 17.65 14.59
C ILE A 195 -26.75 18.80 14.58
N THR A 196 -26.67 19.52 15.70
CA THR A 196 -25.80 20.68 15.90
C THR A 196 -25.17 20.66 17.29
N TYR A 197 -24.28 21.61 17.58
CA TYR A 197 -23.68 21.77 18.92
C TYR A 197 -24.71 21.99 20.04
N LYS A 198 -25.93 22.44 19.73
CA LYS A 198 -27.02 22.63 20.71
C LYS A 198 -27.82 21.35 20.95
N SER A 199 -27.72 20.36 20.06
CA SER A 199 -28.60 19.19 20.08
C SER A 199 -28.50 18.39 21.37
N LYS A 200 -27.33 18.34 22.01
CA LYS A 200 -27.19 17.71 23.33
C LYS A 200 -28.14 18.33 24.36
N LYS A 201 -28.09 19.66 24.50
CA LYS A 201 -28.94 20.41 25.42
C LYS A 201 -30.43 20.26 25.04
N MET A 202 -30.74 20.32 23.75
CA MET A 202 -32.12 20.17 23.27
C MET A 202 -32.71 18.79 23.55
N ILE A 203 -31.92 17.71 23.47
CA ILE A 203 -32.36 16.35 23.80
C ILE A 203 -32.60 16.20 25.32
N GLU A 204 -31.73 16.77 26.14
CA GLU A 204 -31.87 16.74 27.61
C GLU A 204 -33.10 17.53 28.09
N GLU A 205 -33.44 18.63 27.40
CA GLU A 205 -34.59 19.49 27.73
C GLU A 205 -35.90 19.02 27.07
N ASN A 206 -35.83 18.39 25.90
CA ASN A 206 -36.99 18.01 25.10
C ASN A 206 -36.72 16.77 24.23
N GLU A 207 -37.36 15.65 24.59
CA GLU A 207 -37.26 14.38 23.85
C GLU A 207 -37.72 14.49 22.38
N GLN A 208 -38.51 15.52 22.03
CA GLN A 208 -38.95 15.75 20.65
C GLN A 208 -37.76 15.94 19.69
N HIS A 209 -36.67 16.59 20.13
CA HIS A 209 -35.50 16.79 19.27
C HIS A 209 -34.84 15.46 18.89
N LEU A 210 -34.84 14.47 19.79
CA LEU A 210 -34.36 13.12 19.49
C LEU A 210 -35.29 12.40 18.51
N LYS A 211 -36.62 12.53 18.69
CA LYS A 211 -37.62 11.95 17.77
C LYS A 211 -37.50 12.51 16.36
N ASP A 212 -37.27 13.82 16.23
CA ASP A 212 -37.08 14.47 14.93
C ASP A 212 -35.78 14.00 14.24
N ILE A 213 -34.70 13.81 15.00
CA ILE A 213 -33.47 13.19 14.50
C ILE A 213 -33.74 11.77 14.00
N LEU A 214 -34.41 10.94 14.81
CA LEU A 214 -34.73 9.55 14.43
C LEU A 214 -35.59 9.49 13.18
N ALA A 215 -36.62 10.34 13.05
CA ALA A 215 -37.47 10.41 11.86
C ALA A 215 -36.68 10.78 10.59
N VAL A 216 -35.72 11.71 10.69
CA VAL A 216 -34.84 12.06 9.56
C VAL A 216 -33.91 10.91 9.18
N LEU A 217 -33.43 10.15 10.17
CA LEU A 217 -32.53 9.01 9.95
C LEU A 217 -33.26 7.80 9.36
N GLU A 218 -34.49 7.51 9.80
CA GLU A 218 -35.35 6.45 9.25
C GLU A 218 -35.63 6.64 7.75
N VAL A 219 -35.88 7.89 7.33
CA VAL A 219 -36.15 8.20 5.92
C VAL A 219 -34.90 8.11 5.04
N ARG A 220 -33.72 8.41 5.58
CA ARG A 220 -32.46 8.45 4.81
C ARG A 220 -31.73 7.12 4.75
N SER A 221 -32.16 6.09 5.49
CA SER A 221 -31.37 4.89 5.66
C SER A 221 -32.22 3.62 5.69
N MET A 222 -32.13 2.84 4.62
CA MET A 222 -32.60 1.44 4.58
C MET A 222 -31.87 0.56 5.62
N LEU A 223 -30.70 1.00 6.11
CA LEU A 223 -29.95 0.33 7.19
C LEU A 223 -30.63 0.49 8.56
N VAL A 224 -31.45 1.52 8.77
CA VAL A 224 -32.19 1.67 10.03
C VAL A 224 -33.25 0.58 10.15
N TYR A 225 -33.87 0.13 9.06
CA TYR A 225 -34.77 -1.05 9.10
C TYR A 225 -34.05 -2.35 9.46
N PHE A 226 -32.83 -2.57 8.95
CA PHE A 226 -32.02 -3.74 9.32
C PHE A 226 -31.55 -3.66 10.78
N LEU A 227 -30.95 -2.54 11.18
CA LEU A 227 -30.45 -2.35 12.55
C LEU A 227 -31.58 -2.25 13.60
N PHE A 228 -32.74 -1.66 13.30
CA PHE A 228 -33.88 -1.65 14.24
C PHE A 228 -34.60 -2.98 14.31
N SER A 229 -34.74 -3.73 13.21
CA SER A 229 -35.25 -5.11 13.29
C SER A 229 -34.32 -5.99 14.15
N ASP A 230 -33.01 -5.72 14.09
CA ASP A 230 -32.00 -6.37 14.92
C ASP A 230 -31.98 -5.87 16.38
N LEU A 231 -32.32 -4.61 16.65
CA LEU A 231 -32.33 -4.02 18.00
C LEU A 231 -33.64 -4.28 18.77
N ILE A 232 -34.77 -4.40 18.08
CA ILE A 232 -36.09 -4.70 18.67
C ILE A 232 -36.16 -6.14 19.23
N CYS A 233 -35.25 -7.04 18.82
CA CYS A 233 -35.13 -8.37 19.45
C CYS A 233 -34.34 -8.36 20.79
N TYR A 234 -33.77 -7.21 21.19
CA TYR A 234 -32.89 -7.08 22.35
C TYR A 234 -33.46 -6.22 23.51
N VAL A 235 -34.72 -5.80 23.41
CA VAL A 235 -35.50 -5.16 24.50
C VAL A 235 -36.75 -5.99 24.73
#